data_AF-A0A533UQK0-F1
#
_entry.id   AF-A0A533UQK0-F1
#
_cell.length_a   1.000
_cell.length_b   1.000
_cell.length_c   1.000
_cell.angle_alpha   90.00
_cell.angle_beta   90.00
_cell.angle_gamma   90.00
#
_symmetry.space_group_name_H-M   'P 1'
#
loop_
_entity.id
_entity.type
_entity.pdbx_description
1 polymer ?
#
loop_
_entity_poly.entity_id
_entity_poly.type
_entity_poly.pdbx_seq_one_letter_code
_entity_poly.pdbx_strand_id
1 'polypeptide(L)'
;MGDSCIYASEMDSGLVILKMINSGIPVKQFLKKNLHIFQIPRLTNETEVMIKYAKKLLEKILESARPPYRIVARIIADISKPEGILAEMKIEREFHSRFSTFDGSVICPYDISKLRMNRGDWIRRLFETHHATIYALKSDQGRVFYPQ
;
A
#
# COMPACT_ATOMS: atom_id res chain seq x y z
N MET A 1 -9.64 3.74 21.93
CA MET A 1 -8.71 2.84 21.21
C MET A 1 -8.19 3.62 20.01
N GLY A 2 -6.90 3.55 19.71
CA GLY A 2 -6.31 4.30 18.58
C GLY A 2 -6.45 3.55 17.26
N ASP A 3 -6.29 4.26 16.14
CA ASP A 3 -6.37 3.71 14.78
C ASP A 3 -5.42 2.52 14.56
N SER A 4 -5.83 1.55 13.75
CA SER A 4 -4.97 0.42 13.36
C SER A 4 -4.08 0.79 12.18
N CYS A 5 -2.78 0.91 12.42
CA CYS A 5 -1.77 1.23 11.43
C CYS A 5 -1.25 -0.03 10.75
N ILE A 6 -1.36 -0.11 9.44
CA ILE A 6 -0.91 -1.26 8.65
C ILE A 6 0.09 -0.76 7.61
N TYR A 7 1.27 -1.36 7.58
CA TYR A 7 2.27 -1.14 6.54
C TYR A 7 2.54 -2.45 5.81
N ALA A 8 2.24 -2.51 4.51
CA ALA A 8 2.42 -3.71 3.71
C ALA A 8 3.24 -3.42 2.44
N SER A 9 4.38 -4.09 2.26
CA SER A 9 5.28 -3.85 1.13
C SER A 9 6.05 -5.10 0.72
N GLU A 10 6.69 -5.08 -0.44
CA GLU A 10 7.60 -6.15 -0.88
C GLU A 10 8.87 -6.29 -0.01
N MET A 11 9.19 -5.25 0.75
CA MET A 11 10.40 -5.20 1.57
C MET A 11 10.29 -6.17 2.75
N ASP A 12 11.41 -6.80 3.10
CA ASP A 12 11.54 -7.57 4.34
C ASP A 12 11.04 -6.74 5.53
N SER A 13 10.21 -7.35 6.38
CA SER A 13 9.57 -6.65 7.49
C SER A 13 10.58 -6.15 8.53
N GLY A 14 11.69 -6.87 8.72
CA GLY A 14 12.81 -6.42 9.55
C GLY A 14 13.49 -5.18 8.98
N LEU A 15 13.71 -5.13 7.66
CA LEU A 15 14.23 -3.93 6.98
C LEU A 15 13.28 -2.74 7.08
N VAL A 16 11.97 -2.95 6.97
CA VAL A 16 10.97 -1.90 7.20
C VAL A 16 11.06 -1.34 8.62
N ILE A 17 11.13 -2.22 9.62
CA ILE A 17 11.29 -1.82 11.03
C ILE A 17 12.56 -0.99 11.23
N LEU A 18 13.68 -1.45 10.67
CA LEU A 18 14.95 -0.73 10.74
C LEU A 18 14.87 0.65 10.09
N LYS A 19 14.25 0.76 8.90
CA LYS A 19 14.02 2.05 8.24
C LYS A 19 13.20 3.00 9.10
N MET A 20 12.09 2.52 9.66
CA MET A 20 11.22 3.33 10.51
C MET A 20 11.98 3.84 11.75
N ILE A 21 12.78 2.98 12.41
CA ILE A 21 13.63 3.37 13.55
C ILE A 21 14.64 4.44 13.13
N ASN A 22 15.32 4.26 12.00
CA ASN A 22 16.31 5.21 11.48
C ASN A 22 15.68 6.56 11.12
N SER A 23 14.39 6.58 10.77
CA SER A 23 13.59 7.80 10.55
C SER A 23 13.04 8.42 11.84
N GLY A 24 13.44 7.91 13.02
CA GLY A 24 13.04 8.44 14.32
C GLY A 24 11.67 7.96 14.82
N ILE A 25 11.07 6.94 14.19
CA ILE A 25 9.78 6.39 14.61
C ILE A 25 9.99 5.43 15.80
N PRO A 26 9.27 5.58 16.92
CA PRO A 26 9.39 4.68 18.08
C PRO A 26 8.64 3.35 17.86
N VAL A 27 9.09 2.57 16.86
CA VAL A 27 8.41 1.36 16.34
C VAL A 27 8.02 0.36 17.43
N LYS A 28 8.89 0.13 18.43
CA LYS A 28 8.62 -0.82 19.54
C LYS A 28 7.32 -0.50 20.30
N GLN A 29 6.97 0.78 20.43
CA GLN A 29 5.74 1.18 21.13
C GLN A 29 4.51 0.92 20.27
N PHE A 30 4.61 1.20 18.97
CA PHE A 30 3.50 1.02 18.04
C PHE A 30 3.24 -0.46 17.72
N LEU A 31 4.27 -1.29 17.57
CA LEU A 31 4.11 -2.73 17.35
C LEU A 31 3.35 -3.44 18.48
N LYS A 32 3.46 -2.93 19.72
CA LYS A 32 2.72 -3.46 20.88
C LYS A 32 1.28 -2.96 20.97
N LYS A 33 0.94 -1.91 20.23
CA LYS A 33 -0.33 -1.21 20.35
C LYS A 33 -1.22 -1.45 19.13
N ASN A 34 -0.76 -0.99 17.95
CA ASN A 34 -1.62 -0.79 16.80
C ASN A 34 -0.89 -0.80 15.45
N LEU A 35 0.42 -1.09 15.38
CA LEU A 35 1.16 -1.19 14.13
C LEU A 35 1.34 -2.65 13.71
N HIS A 36 0.92 -2.94 12.49
CA HIS A 36 1.05 -4.24 11.84
C HIS A 36 1.91 -4.08 10.58
N ILE A 37 2.95 -4.90 10.44
CA ILE A 37 3.87 -4.83 9.30
C ILE A 37 3.79 -6.16 8.55
N PHE A 38 3.47 -6.10 7.26
CA PHE A 38 3.35 -7.26 6.38
C PHE A 38 4.35 -7.18 5.24
N GLN A 39 5.05 -8.29 5.02
CA GLN A 39 5.80 -8.48 3.79
C GLN A 39 4.90 -9.11 2.73
N ILE A 40 4.85 -8.49 1.56
CA ILE A 40 4.08 -8.92 0.39
C ILE A 40 5.04 -9.70 -0.50
N PRO A 41 4.78 -10.98 -0.79
CA PRO A 41 5.65 -11.74 -1.67
C PRO A 41 5.50 -11.28 -3.12
N ARG A 42 6.58 -11.43 -3.89
CA ARG A 42 6.50 -11.34 -5.34
C ARG A 42 5.77 -12.56 -5.89
N LEU A 43 4.74 -12.32 -6.67
CA LEU A 43 3.92 -13.36 -7.29
C LEU A 43 4.37 -13.65 -8.71
N THR A 44 3.80 -14.71 -9.28
CA THR A 44 3.97 -15.12 -10.68
C THR A 44 3.33 -14.12 -11.66
N ASN A 45 3.53 -14.32 -12.96
CA ASN A 45 3.08 -13.38 -14.01
C ASN A 45 1.61 -13.57 -14.43
N GLU A 46 0.81 -14.39 -13.73
CA GLU A 46 -0.57 -14.65 -14.13
C GLU A 46 -1.54 -13.69 -13.44
N THR A 47 -2.22 -12.84 -14.22
CA THR A 47 -3.13 -11.79 -13.74
C THR A 47 -4.17 -12.29 -12.74
N GLU A 48 -4.87 -13.40 -13.04
CA GLU A 48 -5.92 -13.92 -12.16
C GLU A 48 -5.36 -14.55 -10.87
N VAL A 49 -4.16 -15.13 -10.91
CA VAL A 49 -3.47 -15.62 -9.72
C VAL A 49 -3.08 -14.46 -8.82
N MET A 50 -2.55 -13.38 -9.40
CA MET A 50 -2.22 -12.15 -8.67
C MET A 50 -3.46 -11.54 -8.00
N ILE A 51 -4.58 -11.44 -8.71
CA ILE A 51 -5.84 -10.89 -8.17
C ILE A 51 -6.34 -11.76 -7.01
N LYS A 52 -6.41 -13.08 -7.19
CA LYS A 52 -6.88 -14.01 -6.15
C LYS A 52 -6.03 -13.93 -4.89
N TYR A 53 -4.71 -13.84 -5.07
CA TYR A 53 -3.79 -13.68 -3.95
C TYR A 53 -3.96 -12.32 -3.27
N ALA A 54 -4.03 -11.23 -4.04
CA ALA A 54 -4.21 -9.87 -3.53
C ALA A 54 -5.44 -9.75 -2.63
N LYS A 55 -6.57 -10.33 -3.05
CA LYS A 55 -7.81 -10.36 -2.25
C LYS A 55 -7.62 -11.10 -0.92
N LYS A 56 -7.05 -12.31 -0.96
CA LYS A 56 -6.77 -13.09 0.26
C LYS A 56 -5.79 -12.38 1.20
N LEU A 57 -4.80 -11.68 0.64
CA LEU A 57 -3.85 -10.91 1.43
C LEU A 57 -4.53 -9.72 2.11
N LEU A 58 -5.37 -8.98 1.39
CA LEU A 58 -6.16 -7.88 1.95
C LEU A 58 -7.09 -8.38 3.07
N GLU A 59 -7.81 -9.49 2.86
CA GLU A 59 -8.65 -10.13 3.90
C GLU A 59 -7.83 -10.43 5.16
N LYS A 60 -6.69 -11.12 5.01
CA LYS A 60 -5.80 -11.45 6.13
C LYS A 60 -5.24 -10.21 6.85
N ILE A 61 -4.92 -9.17 6.09
CA ILE A 61 -4.45 -7.89 6.65
C ILE A 61 -5.55 -7.26 7.51
N LEU A 62 -6.77 -7.22 7.00
CA LEU A 62 -7.90 -6.61 7.72
C LEU A 62 -8.32 -7.43 8.94
N GLU A 63 -8.28 -8.76 8.87
CA GLU A 63 -8.53 -9.66 10.01
C GLU A 63 -7.53 -9.48 11.17
N SER A 64 -6.32 -9.01 10.87
CA SER A 64 -5.27 -8.81 11.88
C SER A 64 -5.49 -7.60 12.78
N ALA A 65 -6.45 -6.74 12.44
CA ALA A 65 -6.63 -5.43 13.07
C ALA A 65 -8.13 -5.07 13.18
N ARG A 66 -8.43 -3.93 13.81
CA ARG A 66 -9.81 -3.42 13.92
C ARG A 66 -9.88 -1.99 13.37
N PRO A 67 -11.00 -1.60 12.74
CA PRO A 67 -11.17 -0.24 12.26
C PRO A 67 -11.17 0.78 13.44
N PRO A 68 -10.82 2.05 13.18
CA PRO A 68 -10.50 2.62 11.86
C PRO A 68 -9.10 2.23 11.37
N TYR A 69 -8.98 1.94 10.06
CA TYR A 69 -7.74 1.50 9.45
C TYR A 69 -6.89 2.66 8.89
N ARG A 70 -5.58 2.59 9.06
CA ARG A 70 -4.58 3.46 8.41
C ARG A 70 -3.59 2.60 7.65
N ILE A 71 -3.89 2.35 6.37
CA ILE A 71 -3.14 1.40 5.55
C ILE A 71 -2.20 2.15 4.62
N VAL A 72 -0.94 1.76 4.60
CA VAL A 72 0.01 2.06 3.52
C VAL A 72 0.39 0.73 2.90
N ALA A 73 -0.11 0.45 1.70
CA ALA A 73 0.07 -0.85 1.08
C ALA A 73 0.25 -0.77 -0.42
N ARG A 74 1.12 -1.62 -0.95
CA ARG A 74 1.21 -1.90 -2.37
C ARG A 74 0.98 -3.39 -2.61
N ILE A 75 -0.28 -3.75 -2.84
CA ILE A 75 -0.71 -5.15 -2.91
C ILE A 75 -0.16 -5.85 -4.16
N ILE A 76 -0.21 -5.19 -5.33
CA ILE A 76 0.51 -5.67 -6.51
C ILE A 76 1.93 -5.09 -6.54
N ALA A 77 2.84 -5.96 -6.14
CA ALA A 77 4.28 -5.79 -6.12
C ALA A 77 4.85 -5.23 -7.45
N ASP A 78 4.67 -5.98 -8.55
CA ASP A 78 5.34 -5.72 -9.82
C ASP A 78 4.39 -5.10 -10.87
N ILE A 79 4.47 -3.78 -11.04
CA ILE A 79 3.76 -3.03 -12.09
C ILE A 79 4.65 -2.76 -13.31
N SER A 80 5.83 -3.37 -13.39
CA SER A 80 6.70 -3.21 -14.56
C SER A 80 6.23 -4.02 -15.78
N LYS A 81 5.27 -4.93 -15.55
CA LYS A 81 4.70 -5.82 -16.55
C LYS A 81 3.21 -5.52 -16.82
N PRO A 82 2.71 -5.75 -18.04
CA PRO A 82 1.30 -5.55 -18.38
C PRO A 82 0.32 -6.31 -17.47
N GLU A 83 0.66 -7.54 -17.09
CA GLU A 83 -0.20 -8.40 -16.26
C GLU A 83 -0.37 -7.82 -14.85
N GLY A 84 0.71 -7.30 -14.28
CA GLY A 84 0.68 -6.63 -12.98
C GLY A 84 -0.13 -5.33 -13.02
N ILE A 85 0.02 -4.55 -14.09
CA ILE A 85 -0.81 -3.35 -14.31
C ILE A 85 -2.29 -3.72 -14.39
N LEU A 86 -2.66 -4.77 -15.14
CA LEU A 86 -4.05 -5.21 -15.27
C LEU A 86 -4.62 -5.71 -13.94
N ALA A 87 -3.84 -6.50 -13.18
CA ALA A 87 -4.23 -6.98 -11.86
C ALA A 87 -4.47 -5.81 -10.89
N GLU A 88 -3.55 -4.85 -10.82
CA GLU A 88 -3.64 -3.68 -9.96
C GLU A 88 -4.90 -2.87 -10.30
N MET A 89 -5.13 -2.55 -11.57
CA MET A 89 -6.29 -1.76 -11.97
C MET A 89 -7.62 -2.44 -11.63
N LYS A 90 -7.69 -3.78 -11.70
CA LYS A 90 -8.90 -4.53 -11.32
C LYS A 90 -9.13 -4.47 -9.81
N ILE A 91 -8.08 -4.63 -9.00
CA ILE A 91 -8.17 -4.53 -7.53
C ILE A 91 -8.55 -3.11 -7.10
N GLU A 92 -7.88 -2.09 -7.62
CA GLU A 92 -8.13 -0.68 -7.29
C GLU A 92 -9.57 -0.26 -7.61
N ARG A 93 -10.10 -0.65 -8.78
CA ARG A 93 -11.50 -0.37 -9.15
C ARG A 93 -12.50 -1.07 -8.24
N GLU A 94 -12.26 -2.34 -7.93
CA GLU A 94 -13.13 -3.11 -7.03
C GLU A 94 -13.13 -2.52 -5.62
N PHE A 95 -11.95 -2.15 -5.11
CA PHE A 95 -11.82 -1.52 -3.80
C PHE A 95 -12.47 -0.14 -3.76
N HIS A 96 -12.20 0.72 -4.77
CA HIS A 96 -12.83 2.03 -4.89
C HIS A 96 -14.36 1.94 -4.89
N SER A 97 -14.94 0.97 -5.62
CA SER A 97 -16.40 0.78 -5.66
C SER A 97 -17.05 0.48 -4.30
N ARG A 98 -16.26 0.01 -3.32
CA ARG A 98 -16.70 -0.35 -1.97
C ARG A 98 -16.11 0.57 -0.90
N PHE A 99 -15.33 1.58 -1.29
CA PHE A 99 -14.59 2.43 -0.35
C PHE A 99 -15.51 3.23 0.57
N SER A 100 -16.72 3.57 0.13
CA SER A 100 -17.72 4.24 0.97
C SER A 100 -18.11 3.46 2.24
N THR A 101 -17.91 2.14 2.24
CA THR A 101 -18.14 1.26 3.40
C THR A 101 -16.87 0.95 4.20
N PHE A 102 -15.72 1.46 3.75
CA PHE A 102 -14.43 1.22 4.40
C PHE A 102 -14.18 2.24 5.51
N ASP A 103 -14.06 1.76 6.75
CA ASP A 103 -13.75 2.62 7.90
C ASP A 103 -12.23 2.83 8.03
N GLY A 104 -11.71 3.81 7.29
CA GLY A 104 -10.31 4.17 7.35
C GLY A 104 -9.79 4.90 6.12
N SER A 105 -8.46 4.89 5.97
CA SER A 105 -7.76 5.45 4.82
C SER A 105 -6.70 4.48 4.30
N VAL A 106 -6.55 4.44 2.98
CA VAL A 106 -5.52 3.64 2.30
C VAL A 106 -4.65 4.57 1.45
N ILE A 107 -3.33 4.40 1.56
CA ILE A 107 -2.34 5.04 0.68
C ILE A 107 -1.67 3.94 -0.13
N CYS A 108 -1.76 4.05 -1.45
CA CYS A 108 -1.12 3.15 -2.42
C CYS A 108 0.14 3.83 -2.98
N PRO A 109 1.36 3.48 -2.50
CA PRO A 109 2.58 4.11 -2.98
C PRO A 109 3.01 3.55 -4.34
N TYR A 110 3.06 4.42 -5.34
CA TYR A 110 3.47 4.08 -6.70
C TYR A 110 4.83 4.65 -7.06
N ASP A 111 5.81 3.76 -7.25
CA ASP A 111 7.05 4.13 -7.93
C ASP A 111 6.82 4.21 -9.44
N ILE A 112 6.44 5.41 -9.89
CA ILE A 112 6.15 5.68 -11.30
C ILE A 112 7.39 5.53 -12.19
N SER A 113 8.62 5.53 -11.65
CA SER A 113 9.85 5.35 -12.44
C SER A 113 9.95 3.93 -13.02
N LYS A 114 9.28 2.96 -12.41
CA LYS A 114 9.23 1.55 -12.85
C LYS A 114 8.26 1.31 -14.02
N LEU A 115 7.45 2.30 -14.40
CA LEU A 115 6.50 2.19 -15.52
C LEU A 115 7.25 2.30 -16.84
N ARG A 116 7.38 1.18 -17.56
CA ARG A 116 8.10 1.12 -18.83
C ARG A 116 7.22 1.40 -20.05
N MET A 117 5.90 1.23 -19.95
CA MET A 117 4.95 1.40 -21.07
C MET A 117 3.63 2.03 -20.61
N ASN A 118 2.91 2.71 -21.51
CA ASN A 118 1.55 3.26 -21.31
C ASN A 118 1.37 4.10 -20.02
N ARG A 119 2.42 4.84 -19.64
CA ARG A 119 2.48 5.62 -18.40
C ARG A 119 1.31 6.61 -18.28
N GLY A 120 0.98 7.33 -19.35
CA GLY A 120 -0.09 8.33 -19.34
C GLY A 120 -1.46 7.73 -19.05
N ASP A 121 -1.82 6.65 -19.75
CA ASP A 121 -3.10 5.97 -19.52
C ASP A 121 -3.19 5.34 -18.14
N TRP A 122 -2.10 4.76 -17.65
CA TRP A 122 -2.07 4.17 -16.33
C TRP A 122 -2.21 5.22 -15.22
N ILE A 123 -1.46 6.32 -15.31
CA ILE A 123 -1.57 7.44 -14.36
C ILE A 123 -2.99 8.02 -14.37
N ARG A 124 -3.58 8.22 -15.56
CA ARG A 124 -4.97 8.69 -15.69
C ARG A 124 -5.94 7.74 -14.98
N ARG A 125 -5.83 6.44 -15.21
CA ARG A 125 -6.69 5.43 -14.56
C ARG A 125 -6.52 5.39 -13.05
N LEU A 126 -5.31 5.61 -12.53
CA LEU A 126 -5.10 5.75 -11.09
C LEU A 126 -5.85 6.95 -10.52
N PHE A 127 -5.82 8.08 -11.21
CA PHE A 127 -6.55 9.29 -10.77
C PHE A 127 -8.07 9.09 -10.78
N GLU A 128 -8.58 8.22 -11.65
CA GLU A 128 -10.00 7.85 -11.69
C GLU A 128 -10.41 6.92 -10.53
N THR A 129 -9.46 6.23 -9.88
CA THR A 129 -9.74 5.26 -8.80
C THR A 129 -9.25 5.70 -7.42
N HIS A 130 -8.72 6.93 -7.29
CA HIS A 130 -8.20 7.47 -6.04
C HIS A 130 -8.88 8.80 -5.68
N HIS A 131 -9.25 8.94 -4.41
CA HIS A 131 -9.86 10.18 -3.89
C HIS A 131 -8.88 11.38 -3.89
N ALA A 132 -7.58 11.11 -3.72
CA ALA A 132 -6.54 12.12 -3.70
C ALA A 132 -5.23 11.53 -4.23
N THR A 133 -4.41 12.39 -4.84
CA THR A 133 -3.09 12.03 -5.36
C THR A 133 -2.02 12.93 -4.75
N ILE A 134 -0.91 12.34 -4.30
CA ILE A 134 0.26 13.07 -3.83
C ILE A 134 1.44 12.70 -4.72
N TYR A 135 2.04 13.71 -5.36
CA TYR A 135 3.26 13.54 -6.13
C TYR A 135 4.49 13.88 -5.27
N ALA A 136 5.38 12.91 -5.09
CA ALA A 136 6.63 13.11 -4.36
C ALA A 136 7.83 12.81 -5.27
N LEU A 137 8.77 13.76 -5.36
CA LEU A 137 9.98 13.61 -6.18
C LEU A 137 10.90 12.51 -5.67
N LYS A 138 10.91 12.26 -4.35
CA LYS A 138 11.68 11.21 -3.69
C LYS A 138 10.82 10.60 -2.58
N SER A 139 10.63 9.28 -2.64
CA SER A 139 10.04 8.52 -1.55
C SER A 139 11.03 8.45 -0.36
N ASP A 140 10.50 8.24 0.85
CA ASP A 140 11.28 8.06 2.09
C ASP A 140 12.17 9.25 2.51
N GLN A 141 12.05 10.42 1.88
CA GLN A 141 12.83 11.63 2.24
C GLN A 141 11.98 12.78 2.79
N GLY A 142 10.67 12.56 2.97
CA GLY A 142 9.79 13.53 3.61
C GLY A 142 10.14 13.71 5.09
N ARG A 143 10.09 14.96 5.58
CA ARG A 143 10.23 15.28 7.00
C ARG A 143 8.90 15.78 7.56
N VAL A 144 8.56 15.35 8.75
CA VAL A 144 7.40 15.86 9.49
C VAL A 144 7.90 16.94 10.46
N PHE A 145 7.27 18.10 10.43
CA PHE A 145 7.49 19.17 11.39
C PHE A 145 6.26 19.23 12.31
N TYR A 146 6.47 19.20 13.61
CA TYR A 146 5.41 19.45 14.58
C TYR A 146 5.48 20.93 14.97
N PRO A 147 4.37 21.68 14.93
CA PRO A 147 4.29 22.96 15.61
C PRO A 147 4.56 22.73 17.10
N GLN A 148 5.46 23.52 17.68
CA GLN A 148 5.64 23.60 19.13
C GLN A 148 4.45 24.32 19.76
#